data_AF-A0A2U3QF54-F1
#
_entry.id   AF-A0A2U3QF54-F1
#
_cell.length_a   1.000
_cell.length_b   1.000
_cell.length_c   1.000
_cell.angle_alpha   90.00
_cell.angle_beta   90.00
_cell.angle_gamma   90.00
#
_symmetry.space_group_name_H-M   'P 1'
#
loop_
_entity.id
_entity.type
_entity.pdbx_description
1 polymer ?
#
loop_
_entity_poly.entity_id
_entity_poly.type
_entity_poly.pdbx_seq_one_letter_code
_entity_poly.pdbx_strand_id
1 'polypeptide(L)' 'MSILPEGEQMRRAIKWISQERQDNPETSLFKLVENACLKFDLSPKDAEVLVHFFTDGAKG' A
#
# COMPACT_ATOMS: atom_id res chain seq x y z
N MET A 1 19.89 -16.40 9.10
CA MET A 1 19.16 -15.13 9.37
C MET A 1 18.53 -14.71 8.06
N SER A 2 17.24 -14.98 7.88
CA SER A 2 16.50 -14.51 6.71
C SER A 2 16.25 -13.02 6.90
N ILE A 3 17.24 -12.23 6.45
CA ILE A 3 17.12 -10.81 6.15
C ILE A 3 16.01 -10.71 5.11
N LEU A 4 14.78 -10.54 5.57
CA LEU A 4 13.72 -10.06 4.70
C LEU A 4 14.22 -8.70 4.19
N PRO A 5 14.39 -8.52 2.87
CA PRO A 5 14.87 -7.26 2.35
C PRO A 5 13.93 -6.15 2.82
N GLU A 6 14.47 -4.98 3.19
CA GLU A 6 13.81 -3.81 3.80
C GLU A 6 12.61 -3.21 3.02
N GLY A 7 12.02 -3.93 2.06
CA GLY A 7 10.83 -3.54 1.32
C GLY A 7 9.89 -4.70 0.97
N GLU A 8 9.97 -5.86 1.62
CA GLU A 8 9.02 -6.96 1.33
C GLU A 8 7.59 -6.62 1.77
N GLN A 9 7.42 -6.12 2.99
CA GLN A 9 6.11 -5.71 3.51
C GLN A 9 5.51 -4.54 2.71
N MET A 10 6.33 -3.59 2.25
CA MET A 10 5.90 -2.54 1.33
C MET A 10 5.39 -3.11 0.00
N ARG A 11 6.13 -4.03 -0.63
CA ARG A 11 5.70 -4.69 -1.88
C ARG A 11 4.40 -5.48 -1.70
N ARG A 12 4.25 -6.18 -0.57
CA ARG A 12 3.02 -6.90 -0.23
C ARG A 12 1.83 -5.95 -0.07
N ALA A 13 2.04 -4.81 0.60
CA ALA A 13 1.03 -3.78 0.74
C ALA A 13 0.58 -3.18 -0.58
N ILE A 14 1.53 -2.84 -1.48
CA ILE A 14 1.21 -2.34 -2.83
C ILE A 14 0.35 -3.38 -3.58
N LYS A 15 0.78 -4.64 -3.60
CA LYS A 15 0.05 -5.72 -4.29
C LYS A 15 -1.36 -5.90 -3.71
N TRP A 16 -1.49 -5.85 -2.39
CA TRP A 16 -2.77 -5.98 -1.71
C TRP A 16 -3.70 -4.80 -2.03
N ILE A 17 -3.22 -3.56 -1.97
CA ILE A 17 -3.99 -2.37 -2.34
C ILE A 17 -4.45 -2.45 -3.80
N SER A 18 -3.57 -2.86 -4.72
CA SER A 18 -3.95 -3.03 -6.13
C SER A 18 -5.05 -4.07 -6.32
N GLN A 19 -5.02 -5.17 -5.55
CA GLN A 19 -6.05 -6.20 -5.61
C GLN A 19 -7.38 -5.69 -5.03
N GLU A 20 -7.34 -5.02 -3.88
CA GLU A 20 -8.53 -4.45 -3.24
C GLU A 20 -9.17 -3.36 -4.10
N ARG A 21 -8.39 -2.57 -4.84
CA ARG A 21 -8.94 -1.60 -5.80
C ARG A 21 -9.68 -2.25 -6.96
N GLN A 22 -9.30 -3.47 -7.34
CA GLN A 22 -9.98 -4.23 -8.40
C GLN A 22 -11.25 -4.89 -7.87
N ASP A 23 -11.19 -5.43 -6.65
CA ASP A 23 -12.31 -6.10 -5.99
C ASP A 23 -13.37 -5.09 -5.51
N ASN A 24 -12.92 -3.96 -4.98
CA ASN A 24 -13.72 -2.90 -4.37
C ASN A 24 -13.39 -1.53 -5.00
N PRO A 25 -13.83 -1.27 -6.24
CA PRO A 25 -13.54 -0.01 -6.94
C PRO A 25 -14.16 1.23 -6.27
N GLU A 26 -15.17 1.03 -5.42
CA GLU A 26 -15.80 2.07 -4.61
C GLU A 26 -14.97 2.48 -3.38
N THR A 27 -13.97 1.69 -2.99
CA THR A 27 -13.18 1.97 -1.79
C THR A 27 -12.10 3.01 -2.09
N SER A 28 -12.09 4.09 -1.31
CA SER A 28 -11.08 5.14 -1.40
C SER A 28 -9.68 4.60 -1.15
N LEU A 29 -8.71 5.05 -1.96
CA LEU A 29 -7.29 4.70 -1.83
C LEU A 29 -6.77 4.88 -0.40
N PHE A 30 -7.09 6.00 0.25
CA PHE A 30 -6.68 6.28 1.64
C PHE A 30 -7.08 5.16 2.60
N LYS A 31 -8.31 4.66 2.46
CA LYS A 31 -8.83 3.57 3.30
C LYS A 31 -8.10 2.27 3.05
N LEU A 32 -7.74 1.98 1.79
CA LEU A 32 -6.93 0.82 1.46
C LEU A 32 -5.51 0.95 2.02
N VAL A 33 -4.91 2.14 1.96
CA VAL A 33 -3.58 2.37 2.52
C VAL A 33 -3.58 2.22 4.04
N GLU A 34 -4.57 2.76 4.74
CA GLU A 34 -4.72 2.57 6.19
C GLU A 34 -4.85 1.09 6.57
N ASN A 35 -5.70 0.34 5.86
CA ASN A 35 -5.83 -1.10 6.08
C ASN A 35 -4.53 -1.84 5.80
N ALA A 36 -3.81 -1.49 4.74
CA ALA A 36 -2.51 -2.07 4.43
C ALA A 36 -1.48 -1.76 5.52
N CYS A 37 -1.50 -0.54 6.07
CA CYS A 37 -0.62 -0.12 7.15
C CYS A 37 -0.81 -1.00 8.41
N LEU A 38 -2.07 -1.24 8.78
CA LEU A 38 -2.43 -2.12 9.90
C LEU A 38 -2.14 -3.59 9.60
N LYS A 39 -2.31 -4.03 8.36
CA LYS A 39 -2.16 -5.44 7.96
C LYS A 39 -0.71 -5.89 7.80
N PHE A 40 0.17 -4.98 7.38
CA PHE A 40 1.57 -5.26 7.06
C PHE A 40 2.55 -4.60 8.04
N ASP A 41 2.04 -4.11 9.19
CA ASP A 41 2.83 -3.39 10.20
C ASP A 41 3.71 -2.30 9.59
N LEU A 42 3.10 -1.48 8.72
CA LEU A 42 3.80 -0.37 8.10
C LEU A 42 3.80 0.84 9.03
N SER A 43 4.82 1.70 8.87
CA SER A 43 4.88 2.96 9.59
C SER A 43 4.03 4.02 8.89
N PRO A 44 3.61 5.08 9.60
CA PRO A 44 2.89 6.22 8.98
C PRO A 44 3.67 6.82 7.80
N LYS A 45 5.00 6.77 7.85
CA LYS A 45 5.88 7.20 6.74
C LYS A 45 5.71 6.34 5.48
N ASP A 46 5.53 5.03 5.61
CA ASP A 46 5.26 4.13 4.49
C ASP A 46 3.86 4.37 3.92
N ALA A 47 2.88 4.67 4.76
CA ALA A 47 1.54 5.03 4.32
C ALA A 47 1.55 6.26 3.41
N GLU A 48 2.34 7.29 3.74
CA GLU A 48 2.51 8.45 2.85
C GLU A 48 3.15 8.07 1.51
N VAL A 49 4.15 7.19 1.51
CA VAL A 49 4.77 6.67 0.28
C VAL A 49 3.76 5.88 -0.55
N LEU A 50 2.91 5.05 0.06
CA LEU A 50 1.86 4.32 -0.64
C LEU A 50 0.85 5.28 -1.28
N VAL A 51 0.32 6.25 -0.51
CA VAL A 51 -0.61 7.26 -1.04
C VAL A 51 0.03 8.00 -2.22
N HIS A 52 1.27 8.45 -2.06
CA HIS A 52 1.99 9.17 -3.12
C HIS A 52 2.18 8.28 -4.35
N PHE A 53 2.64 7.03 -4.19
CA PHE A 53 2.82 6.07 -5.27
C PHE A 53 1.56 5.87 -6.12
N PHE A 54 0.40 5.72 -5.46
CA PHE A 54 -0.87 5.49 -6.15
C PHE A 54 -1.57 6.77 -6.63
N THR A 55 -1.21 7.95 -6.11
CA THR A 55 -1.76 9.25 -6.51
C THR A 55 -0.94 9.89 -7.63
N ASP A 56 0.38 9.75 -7.58
CA ASP A 56 1.32 10.30 -8.57
C ASP A 56 1.21 9.56 -9.91
N GLY A 57 1.05 8.24 -9.90
CA GLY A 57 0.81 7.44 -11.10
C GLY A 57 -0.53 7.70 -11.82
N ALA A 58 -1.44 8.50 -11.25
CA ALA A 58 -2.70 8.90 -11.88
C ALA A 58 -2.58 10.18 -12.73
N LYS A 59 -1.37 10.74 -12.87
CA LYS A 59 -1.07 11.88 -13.75
C LYS A 59 -0.24 11.40 -14.96
N GLY A 60 -0.88 10.67 -15.85
CA GLY A 60 -0.33 10.25 -17.15
C GLY A 60 -1.46 10.10 -18.16
#